data_AF-A0A5E4J6T7-F1
#
_entry.id   AF-A0A5E4J6T7-F1
#
_cell.length_a   1.000
_cell.length_b   1.000
_cell.length_c   1.000
_cell.angle_alpha   90.00
_cell.angle_beta   90.00
_cell.angle_gamma   90.00
#
_symmetry.space_group_name_H-M   'P 1'
#
loop_
_entity.id
_entity.type
_entity.pdbx_description
1 polymer ?
#
loop_
_entity_poly.entity_id
_entity_poly.type
_entity_poly.pdbx_seq_one_letter_code
_entity_poly.pdbx_strand_id
1 'polypeptide(L)'
;MTLDLMIFISDPQLGRGDVNRNVLHAKSVFETAAEMEKTNEYRCRGIIVVGDLTNYGHDDQLDKYKELYESQSFLVFPGLGNHDYQLNVNDTFENRGATRMVEYLISSVHNVAAKVGVNFDVNEDSSPTKKTITGSLDYSWDIGNIHYVNANNYPAYQNSWSNFRSDRGKSIAVNIHPCWEWLEKDLRFARKQGKSIILNIHDMMNNWTDSDAKKFWELCQKFSVSAVFCGHDHAHGDKTGFYTSPNPCMNGHGIPKFNCGSADWNKYLYAWVEQGGSISPDGYPLDTMNVKIIDSSNGTCNILPDVWFVRLLRPSEVFIENSGDFVAKYIISFYWGGNKKLESEEQARGSTCGFAIPDDATNLHLRMMCKGSDTWKDIMSQDIKNPNGRMYYYHVTGTFSAPYWNLE
;
A
#
# COMPACT_ATOMS: atom_id res chain seq x y z
N MET A 1 8.74 -2.82 24.27
CA MET A 1 7.79 -3.35 23.26
C MET A 1 8.58 -3.51 21.99
N THR A 2 8.53 -4.66 21.33
CA THR A 2 9.26 -4.88 20.07
C THR A 2 8.37 -4.43 18.92
N LEU A 3 8.92 -3.63 18.01
CA LEU A 3 8.25 -3.03 16.86
C LEU A 3 8.25 -3.99 15.67
N ASP A 4 7.12 -4.08 14.97
CA ASP A 4 6.99 -4.89 13.77
C ASP A 4 7.62 -4.15 12.58
N LEU A 5 8.55 -4.83 11.89
CA LEU A 5 9.36 -4.32 10.79
C LEU A 5 9.06 -5.07 9.50
N MET A 6 8.93 -4.34 8.39
CA MET A 6 8.87 -4.86 7.02
C MET A 6 9.97 -4.23 6.18
N ILE A 7 10.60 -5.02 5.30
CA ILE A 7 11.53 -4.51 4.28
C ILE A 7 10.81 -4.53 2.93
N PHE A 8 10.93 -3.46 2.16
CA PHE A 8 10.37 -3.33 0.83
C PHE A 8 11.52 -3.16 -0.16
N ILE A 9 11.61 -4.10 -1.09
CA ILE A 9 12.56 -4.06 -2.19
C ILE A 9 11.79 -4.06 -3.50
N SER A 10 12.42 -3.62 -4.58
CA SER A 10 11.86 -3.78 -5.93
C SER A 10 12.97 -4.02 -6.94
N ASP A 11 12.57 -4.48 -8.11
CA ASP A 11 13.42 -4.57 -9.29
C ASP A 11 14.76 -5.32 -9.07
N PRO A 12 14.77 -6.53 -8.48
CA PRO A 12 15.94 -7.39 -8.60
C PRO A 12 16.36 -7.60 -10.05
N GLN A 13 15.41 -7.83 -10.96
CA GLN A 13 15.62 -8.04 -12.40
C GLN A 13 16.77 -9.01 -12.71
N LEU A 14 16.79 -10.19 -12.05
CA LEU A 14 17.87 -11.16 -12.28
C LEU A 14 17.98 -11.49 -13.78
N GLY A 15 19.20 -11.42 -14.30
CA GLY A 15 19.49 -11.54 -15.74
C GLY A 15 19.52 -10.20 -16.50
N ARG A 16 19.36 -9.08 -15.80
CA ARG A 16 19.72 -7.73 -16.25
C ARG A 16 20.96 -7.28 -15.47
N GLY A 17 21.90 -6.62 -16.15
CA GLY A 17 23.05 -6.00 -15.48
C GLY A 17 24.06 -6.97 -14.85
N ASP A 18 24.74 -6.51 -13.81
CA ASP A 18 25.81 -7.24 -13.11
C ASP A 18 25.25 -8.00 -11.90
N VAL A 19 25.26 -9.34 -11.99
CA VAL A 19 24.78 -10.24 -10.93
C VAL A 19 25.43 -9.98 -9.56
N ASN A 20 26.66 -9.45 -9.53
CA ASN A 20 27.31 -9.11 -8.26
C ASN A 20 26.56 -8.00 -7.51
N ARG A 21 25.88 -7.09 -8.21
CA ARG A 21 25.03 -6.07 -7.58
C ARG A 21 23.84 -6.72 -6.88
N ASN A 22 23.19 -7.68 -7.52
CA ASN A 22 22.10 -8.44 -6.89
C ASN A 22 22.55 -9.22 -5.67
N VAL A 23 23.76 -9.80 -5.72
CA VAL A 23 24.36 -10.51 -4.58
C VAL A 23 24.59 -9.53 -3.41
N LEU A 24 25.18 -8.36 -3.69
CA LEU A 24 25.41 -7.32 -2.69
C LEU A 24 24.10 -6.79 -2.09
N HIS A 25 23.09 -6.56 -2.94
CA HIS A 25 21.79 -6.08 -2.54
C HIS A 25 21.07 -7.09 -1.65
N ALA A 26 20.99 -8.36 -2.08
CA ALA A 26 20.37 -9.42 -1.29
C ALA A 26 21.08 -9.55 0.06
N LYS A 27 22.42 -9.63 0.05
CA LYS A 27 23.23 -9.69 1.27
C LYS A 27 22.91 -8.53 2.22
N SER A 28 22.89 -7.29 1.72
CA SER A 28 22.65 -6.12 2.56
C SER A 28 21.23 -6.12 3.15
N VAL A 29 20.21 -6.55 2.40
CA VAL A 29 18.83 -6.70 2.90
C VAL A 29 18.77 -7.64 4.10
N PHE A 30 19.41 -8.81 4.02
CA PHE A 30 19.39 -9.79 5.10
C PHE A 30 20.27 -9.41 6.29
N GLU A 31 21.41 -8.78 6.04
CA GLU A 31 22.25 -8.23 7.12
C GLU A 31 21.48 -7.14 7.88
N THR A 32 20.80 -6.23 7.19
CA THR A 32 19.96 -5.21 7.84
C THR A 32 18.85 -5.85 8.68
N ALA A 33 18.12 -6.82 8.14
CA ALA A 33 17.08 -7.52 8.88
C ALA A 33 17.63 -8.16 10.16
N ALA A 34 18.76 -8.86 10.07
CA ALA A 34 19.39 -9.53 11.21
C ALA A 34 19.97 -8.54 12.22
N GLU A 35 20.62 -7.46 11.80
CA GLU A 35 21.18 -6.44 12.69
C GLU A 35 20.06 -5.70 13.45
N MET A 36 18.95 -5.40 12.80
CA MET A 36 17.79 -4.77 13.46
C MET A 36 17.16 -5.70 14.51
N GLU A 37 17.08 -7.00 14.25
CA GLU A 37 16.57 -7.95 15.25
C GLU A 37 17.50 -8.10 16.46
N LYS A 38 18.81 -7.94 16.29
CA LYS A 38 19.79 -8.00 17.42
C LYS A 38 19.58 -6.90 18.45
N THR A 39 18.97 -5.77 18.09
CA THR A 39 18.70 -4.69 19.04
C THR A 39 17.58 -5.06 20.03
N ASN A 40 16.81 -6.13 19.75
CA ASN A 40 15.56 -6.51 20.43
C ASN A 40 14.44 -5.45 20.37
N GLU A 41 14.69 -4.32 19.68
CA GLU A 41 13.71 -3.27 19.44
C GLU A 41 12.81 -3.61 18.27
N TYR A 42 13.33 -4.32 17.26
CA TYR A 42 12.62 -4.68 16.04
C TYR A 42 12.42 -6.19 15.91
N ARG A 43 11.34 -6.57 15.25
CA ARG A 43 11.09 -7.93 14.76
C ARG A 43 10.80 -7.86 13.28
N CYS A 44 11.65 -8.45 12.46
CA CYS A 44 11.43 -8.52 11.02
C CYS A 44 10.30 -9.51 10.72
N ARG A 45 9.25 -9.02 10.07
CA ARG A 45 8.06 -9.81 9.73
C ARG A 45 8.12 -10.37 8.31
N GLY A 46 8.99 -9.82 7.47
CA GLY A 46 9.30 -10.33 6.14
C GLY A 46 9.80 -9.25 5.19
N ILE A 47 10.02 -9.67 3.96
CA ILE A 47 10.48 -8.87 2.83
C ILE A 47 9.40 -8.88 1.76
N ILE A 48 8.95 -7.71 1.33
CA ILE A 48 8.05 -7.55 0.19
C ILE A 48 8.89 -7.20 -1.03
N VAL A 49 8.70 -7.93 -2.13
CA VAL A 49 9.37 -7.67 -3.41
C VAL A 49 8.34 -7.10 -4.38
N VAL A 50 8.41 -5.80 -4.67
CA VAL A 50 7.38 -5.06 -5.42
C VAL A 50 7.63 -5.14 -6.93
N GLY A 51 7.69 -6.35 -7.48
CA GLY A 51 7.81 -6.58 -8.92
C GLY A 51 9.22 -6.73 -9.45
N ASP A 52 9.26 -7.16 -10.72
CA ASP A 52 10.44 -7.33 -11.56
C ASP A 52 11.53 -8.19 -10.89
N LEU A 53 11.15 -9.41 -10.52
CA LEU A 53 12.06 -10.38 -9.88
C LEU A 53 13.15 -10.82 -10.87
N THR A 54 12.76 -11.00 -12.12
CA THR A 54 13.61 -11.48 -13.20
C THR A 54 13.49 -10.55 -14.40
N ASN A 55 14.49 -10.58 -15.28
CA ASN A 55 14.44 -9.77 -16.49
C ASN A 55 13.52 -10.39 -17.58
N TYR A 56 13.52 -11.73 -17.67
CA TYR A 56 12.80 -12.48 -18.70
C TYR A 56 12.02 -13.71 -18.18
N GLY A 57 12.10 -13.99 -16.88
CA GLY A 57 11.49 -15.20 -16.29
C GLY A 57 12.16 -16.50 -16.74
N HIS A 58 13.44 -16.48 -17.11
CA HIS A 58 14.19 -17.71 -17.45
C HIS A 58 14.48 -18.57 -16.21
N ASP A 59 14.73 -19.87 -16.41
CA ASP A 59 14.99 -20.81 -15.31
C ASP A 59 16.19 -20.36 -14.46
N ASP A 60 17.31 -20.04 -15.11
CA ASP A 60 18.55 -19.60 -14.43
C ASP A 60 18.38 -18.28 -13.67
N GLN A 61 17.58 -17.35 -14.22
CA GLN A 61 17.26 -16.09 -13.55
C GLN A 61 16.40 -16.30 -12.31
N LEU A 62 15.36 -17.12 -12.43
CA LEU A 62 14.46 -17.42 -11.32
C LEU A 62 15.18 -18.24 -10.24
N ASP A 63 15.98 -19.23 -10.63
CA ASP A 63 16.76 -20.03 -9.70
C ASP A 63 17.75 -19.15 -8.94
N LYS A 64 18.41 -18.21 -9.63
CA LYS A 64 19.29 -17.24 -8.97
C LYS A 64 18.53 -16.29 -8.05
N TYR A 65 17.34 -15.83 -8.43
CA TYR A 65 16.48 -15.03 -7.54
C TYR A 65 16.17 -15.80 -6.25
N LYS A 66 15.74 -17.07 -6.36
CA LYS A 66 15.43 -17.92 -5.20
C LYS A 66 16.65 -18.16 -4.34
N GLU A 67 17.81 -18.43 -4.94
CA GLU A 67 19.08 -18.60 -4.24
C GLU A 67 19.43 -17.36 -3.41
N LEU A 68 19.22 -16.16 -3.95
CA LEU A 68 19.61 -14.94 -3.26
C LEU A 68 18.57 -14.49 -2.23
N TYR A 69 17.28 -14.52 -2.56
CA TYR A 69 16.24 -13.88 -1.74
C TYR A 69 15.37 -14.88 -0.95
N GLU A 70 15.23 -16.13 -1.38
CA GLU A 70 14.35 -17.10 -0.71
C GLU A 70 15.08 -18.15 0.12
N SER A 71 16.40 -18.28 -0.03
CA SER A 71 17.19 -19.27 0.73
C SER A 71 17.39 -18.90 2.21
N GLN A 72 16.90 -17.75 2.63
CA GLN A 72 17.12 -17.18 3.96
C GLN A 72 15.93 -17.44 4.88
N SER A 73 16.10 -17.22 6.18
CA SER A 73 15.09 -17.57 7.20
C SER A 73 13.87 -16.64 7.25
N PHE A 74 13.82 -15.60 6.42
CA PHE A 74 12.73 -14.61 6.42
C PHE A 74 11.60 -15.00 5.48
N LEU A 75 10.39 -14.53 5.78
CA LEU A 75 9.27 -14.61 4.85
C LEU A 75 9.49 -13.65 3.69
N VAL A 76 9.24 -14.12 2.48
CA VAL A 76 9.30 -13.31 1.26
C VAL A 76 7.91 -13.27 0.64
N PHE A 77 7.43 -12.07 0.34
CA PHE A 77 6.15 -11.79 -0.31
C PHE A 77 6.46 -11.27 -1.73
N PRO A 78 6.52 -12.16 -2.74
CA PRO A 78 6.87 -11.76 -4.10
C PRO A 78 5.68 -11.11 -4.82
N GLY A 79 5.91 -10.02 -5.52
CA GLY A 79 4.98 -9.45 -6.50
C GLY A 79 5.60 -9.47 -7.90
N LEU A 80 4.79 -9.63 -8.94
CA LEU A 80 5.28 -9.66 -10.32
C LEU A 80 5.22 -8.27 -10.96
N GLY A 81 6.26 -7.92 -11.72
CA GLY A 81 6.31 -6.67 -12.51
C GLY A 81 6.24 -6.90 -14.02
N ASN A 82 6.43 -5.86 -14.81
CA ASN A 82 6.30 -5.97 -16.27
C ASN A 82 7.36 -6.89 -16.89
N HIS A 83 8.57 -6.98 -16.32
CA HIS A 83 9.61 -7.91 -16.78
C HIS A 83 9.31 -9.36 -16.41
N ASP A 84 8.41 -9.65 -15.49
CA ASP A 84 8.11 -11.04 -15.14
C ASP A 84 7.06 -11.67 -16.08
N TYR A 85 6.08 -10.90 -16.55
CA TYR A 85 4.91 -11.45 -17.26
C TYR A 85 4.17 -10.50 -18.20
N GLN A 86 4.48 -9.19 -18.28
CA GLN A 86 3.90 -8.32 -19.31
C GLN A 86 4.70 -8.37 -20.60
N LEU A 87 6.01 -8.18 -20.52
CA LEU A 87 6.90 -8.08 -21.68
C LEU A 87 7.29 -9.44 -22.23
N ASN A 88 7.21 -10.49 -21.41
CA ASN A 88 7.73 -11.82 -21.73
C ASN A 88 6.67 -12.82 -22.22
N VAL A 89 5.48 -12.32 -22.58
CA VAL A 89 4.46 -13.13 -23.24
C VAL A 89 4.84 -13.31 -24.71
N ASN A 90 4.95 -14.56 -25.13
CA ASN A 90 5.39 -15.00 -26.46
C ASN A 90 6.84 -14.66 -26.82
N ASP A 91 7.68 -14.29 -25.85
CA ASP A 91 9.04 -13.80 -26.10
C ASP A 91 10.16 -14.82 -25.77
N THR A 92 9.80 -15.97 -25.22
CA THR A 92 10.75 -17.00 -24.79
C THR A 92 10.46 -18.34 -25.45
N PHE A 93 11.42 -19.28 -25.41
CA PHE A 93 11.23 -20.63 -25.93
C PHE A 93 9.98 -21.28 -25.31
N GLU A 94 9.08 -21.78 -26.16
CA GLU A 94 7.75 -22.31 -25.78
C GLU A 94 6.90 -21.34 -24.93
N ASN A 95 7.13 -20.02 -25.03
CA ASN A 95 6.47 -18.99 -24.21
C ASN A 95 6.49 -19.36 -22.70
N ARG A 96 7.66 -19.83 -22.23
CA ARG A 96 7.82 -20.36 -20.86
C ARG A 96 8.06 -19.28 -19.82
N GLY A 97 8.64 -18.14 -20.17
CA GLY A 97 9.03 -17.07 -19.25
C GLY A 97 7.87 -16.57 -18.38
N ALA A 98 6.87 -15.94 -19.00
CA ALA A 98 5.68 -15.45 -18.30
C ALA A 98 4.94 -16.56 -17.55
N THR A 99 4.73 -17.73 -18.18
CA THR A 99 4.06 -18.88 -17.54
C THR A 99 4.82 -19.36 -16.29
N ARG A 100 6.17 -19.41 -16.35
CA ARG A 100 7.01 -19.83 -15.22
C ARG A 100 6.87 -18.86 -14.06
N MET A 101 6.90 -17.55 -14.32
CA MET A 101 6.76 -16.54 -13.26
C MET A 101 5.38 -16.58 -12.60
N VAL A 102 4.32 -16.82 -13.37
CA VAL A 102 2.97 -17.04 -12.82
C VAL A 102 2.90 -18.31 -11.97
N GLU A 103 3.41 -19.45 -12.46
CA GLU A 103 3.45 -20.69 -11.67
C GLU A 103 4.27 -20.55 -10.39
N TYR A 104 5.39 -19.82 -10.46
CA TYR A 104 6.24 -19.52 -9.33
C TYR A 104 5.52 -18.65 -8.30
N LEU A 105 4.89 -17.53 -8.71
CA LEU A 105 4.15 -16.66 -7.81
C LEU A 105 3.10 -17.47 -7.03
N ILE A 106 2.30 -18.26 -7.74
CA ILE A 106 1.27 -19.10 -7.13
C ILE A 106 1.86 -20.04 -6.08
N SER A 107 2.95 -20.73 -6.43
CA SER A 107 3.63 -21.64 -5.49
C SER A 107 4.16 -20.88 -4.27
N SER A 108 4.79 -19.72 -4.46
CA SER A 108 5.35 -18.93 -3.36
C SER A 108 4.25 -18.36 -2.46
N VAL A 109 3.15 -17.87 -3.03
CA VAL A 109 1.99 -17.35 -2.27
C VAL A 109 1.32 -18.48 -1.48
N HIS A 110 1.15 -19.68 -2.03
CA HIS A 110 0.65 -20.83 -1.26
C HIS A 110 1.59 -21.21 -0.09
N ASN A 111 2.90 -21.14 -0.29
CA ASN A 111 3.88 -21.40 0.77
C ASN A 111 3.81 -20.34 1.89
N VAL A 112 3.57 -19.07 1.54
CA VAL A 112 3.35 -17.98 2.50
C VAL A 112 2.00 -18.14 3.20
N ALA A 113 0.94 -18.49 2.46
CA ALA A 113 -0.40 -18.70 2.99
C ALA A 113 -0.44 -19.75 4.11
N ALA A 114 0.37 -20.81 3.98
CA ALA A 114 0.52 -21.84 5.01
C ALA A 114 1.11 -21.30 6.34
N LYS A 115 1.75 -20.13 6.34
CA LYS A 115 2.44 -19.53 7.49
C LYS A 115 1.68 -18.35 8.11
N VAL A 116 1.01 -17.51 7.29
CA VAL A 116 0.37 -16.27 7.77
C VAL A 116 -1.10 -16.11 7.37
N GLY A 117 -1.65 -16.99 6.54
CA GLY A 117 -2.97 -16.81 5.94
C GLY A 117 -2.95 -15.73 4.85
N VAL A 118 -3.54 -16.02 3.69
CA VAL A 118 -3.56 -15.12 2.54
C VAL A 118 -4.94 -15.18 1.88
N ASN A 119 -5.44 -14.04 1.42
CA ASN A 119 -6.53 -13.96 0.45
C ASN A 119 -5.90 -13.79 -0.95
N PHE A 120 -6.10 -14.75 -1.86
CA PHE A 120 -5.40 -14.81 -3.15
C PHE A 120 -6.41 -14.91 -4.30
N ASP A 121 -6.35 -13.97 -5.25
CA ASP A 121 -7.19 -13.98 -6.46
C ASP A 121 -6.62 -14.91 -7.54
N VAL A 122 -6.79 -16.22 -7.33
CA VAL A 122 -6.43 -17.23 -8.32
C VAL A 122 -7.38 -18.43 -8.29
N ASN A 123 -7.69 -18.94 -9.47
CA ASN A 123 -8.30 -20.23 -9.70
C ASN A 123 -7.37 -21.08 -10.56
N GLU A 124 -7.15 -22.33 -10.16
CA GLU A 124 -6.31 -23.30 -10.86
C GLU A 124 -7.12 -24.54 -11.22
N ASP A 125 -7.51 -24.65 -12.49
CA ASP A 125 -8.15 -25.84 -13.02
C ASP A 125 -7.10 -26.75 -13.67
N SER A 126 -6.98 -28.00 -13.20
CA SER A 126 -5.98 -28.94 -13.70
C SER A 126 -6.58 -30.26 -14.13
N SER A 127 -6.12 -30.74 -15.28
CA SER A 127 -6.31 -32.09 -15.81
C SER A 127 -4.94 -32.68 -16.19
N PRO A 128 -4.85 -33.97 -16.56
CA PRO A 128 -3.59 -34.57 -16.99
C PRO A 128 -2.89 -33.82 -18.15
N THR A 129 -3.67 -33.31 -19.11
CA THR A 129 -3.13 -32.69 -20.35
C THR A 129 -3.27 -31.18 -20.40
N LYS A 130 -4.04 -30.56 -19.49
CA LYS A 130 -4.29 -29.11 -19.48
C LYS A 130 -4.28 -28.53 -18.06
N LYS A 131 -3.62 -27.39 -17.86
CA LYS A 131 -3.77 -26.49 -16.70
C LYS A 131 -4.37 -25.18 -17.18
N THR A 132 -5.30 -24.61 -16.44
CA THR A 132 -5.83 -23.26 -16.67
C THR A 132 -5.71 -22.47 -15.38
N ILE A 133 -5.07 -21.32 -15.47
CA ILE A 133 -4.88 -20.38 -14.38
C ILE A 133 -5.72 -19.15 -14.72
N THR A 134 -6.56 -18.68 -13.80
CA THR A 134 -7.41 -17.51 -14.00
C THR A 134 -7.49 -16.69 -12.71
N GLY A 135 -7.37 -15.38 -12.81
CA GLY A 135 -7.30 -14.48 -11.65
C GLY A 135 -6.44 -13.26 -11.96
N SER A 136 -6.46 -12.22 -11.12
CA SER A 136 -5.49 -11.14 -11.23
C SER A 136 -4.10 -11.53 -10.70
N LEU A 137 -4.01 -12.63 -9.93
CA LEU A 137 -2.86 -13.07 -9.15
C LEU A 137 -2.51 -12.15 -7.97
N ASP A 138 -3.36 -11.18 -7.66
CA ASP A 138 -3.15 -10.32 -6.52
C ASP A 138 -3.53 -11.02 -5.22
N TYR A 139 -2.84 -10.65 -4.15
CA TYR A 139 -3.05 -11.28 -2.87
C TYR A 139 -2.82 -10.31 -1.72
N SER A 140 -3.43 -10.62 -0.58
CA SER A 140 -3.33 -9.83 0.63
C SER A 140 -3.15 -10.70 1.86
N TRP A 141 -2.56 -10.14 2.91
CA TRP A 141 -2.30 -10.80 4.17
C TRP A 141 -2.30 -9.78 5.31
N ASP A 142 -2.32 -10.29 6.53
CA ASP A 142 -2.35 -9.45 7.72
C ASP A 142 -1.13 -9.69 8.60
N ILE A 143 -0.61 -8.59 9.15
CA ILE A 143 0.39 -8.63 10.22
C ILE A 143 -0.09 -7.68 11.32
N GLY A 144 -0.55 -8.26 12.43
CA GLY A 144 -1.20 -7.48 13.49
C GLY A 144 -2.43 -6.71 12.97
N ASN A 145 -2.43 -5.39 13.16
CA ASN A 145 -3.52 -4.50 12.75
C ASN A 145 -3.34 -3.92 11.34
N ILE A 146 -2.36 -4.42 10.57
CA ILE A 146 -2.05 -3.93 9.24
C ILE A 146 -2.43 -5.00 8.22
N HIS A 147 -3.20 -4.58 7.23
CA HIS A 147 -3.55 -5.34 6.06
C HIS A 147 -2.65 -4.92 4.91
N TYR A 148 -1.85 -5.85 4.40
CA TYR A 148 -0.98 -5.64 3.25
C TYR A 148 -1.64 -6.22 2.02
N VAL A 149 -1.62 -5.46 0.93
CA VAL A 149 -2.10 -5.89 -0.38
C VAL A 149 -0.93 -5.83 -1.36
N ASN A 150 -0.73 -6.89 -2.15
CA ASN A 150 0.20 -6.89 -3.26
C ASN A 150 -0.56 -7.06 -4.57
N ALA A 151 -0.75 -5.95 -5.28
CA ALA A 151 -1.50 -5.86 -6.54
C ALA A 151 -0.59 -5.98 -7.78
N ASN A 152 0.44 -6.83 -7.65
CA ASN A 152 1.47 -7.14 -8.65
C ASN A 152 1.84 -5.96 -9.56
N ASN A 153 1.51 -6.03 -10.85
CA ASN A 153 2.00 -5.06 -11.83
C ASN A 153 1.24 -3.73 -11.74
N TYR A 154 -0.04 -3.74 -12.10
CA TYR A 154 -0.96 -2.64 -11.86
C TYR A 154 -2.42 -3.16 -11.90
N PRO A 155 -3.39 -2.50 -11.24
CA PRO A 155 -4.74 -3.04 -11.06
C PRO A 155 -5.56 -3.26 -12.34
N ALA A 156 -5.24 -2.52 -13.41
CA ALA A 156 -5.87 -2.67 -14.73
C ALA A 156 -5.17 -3.72 -15.62
N TYR A 157 -4.09 -4.34 -15.15
CA TYR A 157 -3.34 -5.29 -15.96
C TYR A 157 -4.22 -6.47 -16.35
N GLN A 158 -4.18 -6.82 -17.63
CA GLN A 158 -4.92 -7.94 -18.20
C GLN A 158 -4.12 -8.52 -19.35
N ASN A 159 -4.10 -9.84 -19.46
CA ASN A 159 -3.48 -10.54 -20.57
C ASN A 159 -3.97 -11.99 -20.61
N SER A 160 -3.90 -12.64 -21.77
CA SER A 160 -4.21 -14.06 -21.90
C SER A 160 -3.24 -14.71 -22.87
N TRP A 161 -2.70 -15.85 -22.47
CA TRP A 161 -1.80 -16.63 -23.29
C TRP A 161 -1.91 -18.12 -23.00
N SER A 162 -1.37 -18.93 -23.90
CA SER A 162 -1.25 -20.36 -23.67
C SER A 162 0.01 -20.91 -24.30
N ASN A 163 0.54 -21.98 -23.72
CA ASN A 163 1.68 -22.68 -24.25
C ASN A 163 1.63 -24.18 -23.95
N PHE A 164 2.27 -24.96 -24.82
CA PHE A 164 2.48 -26.39 -24.58
C PHE A 164 3.83 -26.60 -23.89
N ARG A 165 3.82 -27.23 -22.72
CA ARG A 165 5.01 -27.64 -21.98
C ARG A 165 5.40 -29.05 -22.41
N SER A 166 6.33 -29.13 -23.37
CA SER A 166 6.80 -30.42 -23.90
C SER A 166 7.42 -31.32 -22.83
N ASP A 167 8.11 -30.72 -21.85
CA ASP A 167 8.71 -31.38 -20.68
C ASP A 167 7.67 -32.05 -19.77
N ARG A 168 6.41 -31.60 -19.82
CA ARG A 168 5.31 -32.09 -18.99
C ARG A 168 4.20 -32.76 -19.80
N GLY A 169 4.29 -32.76 -21.14
CA GLY A 169 3.20 -33.17 -22.03
C GLY A 169 1.89 -32.43 -21.77
N LYS A 170 1.95 -31.15 -21.35
CA LYS A 170 0.81 -30.44 -20.77
C LYS A 170 0.64 -29.04 -21.35
N SER A 171 -0.56 -28.69 -21.80
CA SER A 171 -0.90 -27.32 -22.16
C SER A 171 -1.20 -26.49 -20.91
N ILE A 172 -0.68 -25.27 -20.85
CA ILE A 172 -0.99 -24.29 -19.81
C ILE A 172 -1.67 -23.10 -20.48
N ALA A 173 -2.81 -22.68 -19.96
CA ALA A 173 -3.48 -21.44 -20.33
C ALA A 173 -3.52 -20.52 -19.12
N VAL A 174 -3.19 -19.24 -19.32
CA VAL A 174 -3.21 -18.22 -18.28
C VAL A 174 -4.14 -17.10 -18.74
N ASN A 175 -5.08 -16.72 -17.88
CA ASN A 175 -6.03 -15.65 -18.12
C ASN A 175 -5.98 -14.65 -16.95
N ILE A 176 -5.24 -13.57 -17.15
CA ILE A 176 -5.13 -12.48 -16.18
C ILE A 176 -6.20 -11.44 -16.48
N HIS A 177 -6.97 -11.08 -15.47
CA HIS A 177 -7.97 -10.01 -15.55
C HIS A 177 -7.64 -8.88 -14.56
N PRO A 178 -8.20 -7.68 -14.78
CA PRO A 178 -8.05 -6.58 -13.83
C PRO A 178 -8.55 -6.97 -12.44
N CYS A 179 -7.93 -6.44 -11.39
CA CYS A 179 -8.23 -6.83 -10.00
C CYS A 179 -9.28 -5.96 -9.32
N TRP A 180 -9.88 -5.00 -10.03
CA TRP A 180 -10.74 -3.97 -9.45
C TRP A 180 -11.81 -4.48 -8.49
N GLU A 181 -12.52 -5.56 -8.87
CA GLU A 181 -13.59 -6.13 -8.04
C GLU A 181 -13.04 -6.85 -6.81
N TRP A 182 -11.97 -7.63 -6.99
CA TRP A 182 -11.28 -8.31 -5.90
C TRP A 182 -10.70 -7.30 -4.91
N LEU A 183 -9.98 -6.29 -5.40
CA LEU A 183 -9.36 -5.24 -4.61
C LEU A 183 -10.40 -4.47 -3.81
N GLU A 184 -11.52 -4.04 -4.42
CA GLU A 184 -12.58 -3.35 -3.67
C GLU A 184 -13.19 -4.25 -2.57
N LYS A 185 -13.34 -5.55 -2.82
CA LYS A 185 -13.84 -6.50 -1.81
C LYS A 185 -12.84 -6.71 -0.67
N ASP A 186 -11.57 -6.86 -1.01
CA ASP A 186 -10.46 -7.07 -0.07
C ASP A 186 -10.25 -5.85 0.84
N LEU A 187 -10.15 -4.65 0.26
CA LEU A 187 -10.03 -3.39 1.00
C LEU A 187 -11.23 -3.18 1.95
N ARG A 188 -12.45 -3.50 1.50
CA ARG A 188 -13.63 -3.44 2.35
C ARG A 188 -13.57 -4.42 3.51
N PHE A 189 -13.08 -5.64 3.26
CA PHE A 189 -12.94 -6.66 4.28
C PHE A 189 -11.94 -6.24 5.35
N ALA A 190 -10.79 -5.70 4.94
CA ALA A 190 -9.80 -5.13 5.85
C ALA A 190 -10.39 -3.98 6.69
N ARG A 191 -11.15 -3.07 6.06
CA ARG A 191 -11.82 -1.98 6.79
C ARG A 191 -12.88 -2.45 7.75
N LYS A 192 -13.69 -3.45 7.40
CA LYS A 192 -14.65 -4.04 8.33
C LYS A 192 -13.97 -4.63 9.59
N GLN A 193 -12.68 -4.90 9.53
CA GLN A 193 -11.89 -5.43 10.65
C GLN A 193 -11.09 -4.37 11.41
N GLY A 194 -11.27 -3.08 11.13
CA GLY A 194 -10.52 -2.03 11.85
C GLY A 194 -9.06 -1.88 11.40
N LYS A 195 -8.62 -2.58 10.34
CA LYS A 195 -7.21 -2.65 9.95
C LYS A 195 -6.78 -1.43 9.15
N SER A 196 -5.53 -1.01 9.35
CA SER A 196 -4.83 -0.06 8.48
C SER A 196 -4.38 -0.77 7.21
N ILE A 197 -4.34 -0.07 6.07
CA ILE A 197 -4.07 -0.70 4.77
C ILE A 197 -2.80 -0.13 4.13
N ILE A 198 -1.91 -1.02 3.73
CA ILE A 198 -0.72 -0.74 2.92
C ILE A 198 -0.85 -1.49 1.59
N LEU A 199 -0.64 -0.79 0.47
CA LEU A 199 -0.79 -1.36 -0.87
C LEU A 199 0.54 -1.34 -1.60
N ASN A 200 0.90 -2.44 -2.26
CA ASN A 200 2.07 -2.56 -3.11
C ASN A 200 1.65 -2.75 -4.57
N ILE A 201 2.19 -1.95 -5.49
CA ILE A 201 2.00 -2.07 -6.95
C ILE A 201 3.30 -1.75 -7.65
N HIS A 202 3.71 -2.57 -8.61
CA HIS A 202 4.97 -2.36 -9.31
C HIS A 202 4.95 -1.10 -10.20
N ASP A 203 4.04 -1.03 -11.18
CA ASP A 203 3.92 0.09 -12.11
C ASP A 203 2.91 1.13 -11.60
N MET A 204 3.39 2.35 -11.37
CA MET A 204 2.61 3.54 -11.03
C MET A 204 2.75 4.68 -12.04
N MET A 205 3.21 4.39 -13.26
CA MET A 205 3.69 5.41 -14.19
C MET A 205 3.23 5.21 -15.61
N ASN A 206 3.50 4.04 -16.20
CA ASN A 206 3.63 3.95 -17.65
C ASN A 206 2.41 3.34 -18.33
N ASN A 207 1.74 2.39 -17.69
CA ASN A 207 0.64 1.63 -18.31
C ASN A 207 -0.77 2.06 -17.85
N TRP A 208 -0.89 3.23 -17.22
CA TRP A 208 -2.14 3.73 -16.66
C TRP A 208 -2.86 4.68 -17.60
N THR A 209 -4.16 4.47 -17.83
CA THR A 209 -5.01 5.54 -18.34
C THR A 209 -5.38 6.50 -17.22
N ASP A 210 -5.74 7.75 -17.55
CA ASP A 210 -6.25 8.71 -16.56
C ASP A 210 -7.48 8.17 -15.81
N SER A 211 -8.31 7.36 -16.47
CA SER A 211 -9.47 6.72 -15.85
C SER A 211 -9.07 5.65 -14.84
N ASP A 212 -8.06 4.83 -15.15
CA ASP A 212 -7.55 3.82 -14.23
C ASP A 212 -6.90 4.47 -13.01
N ALA A 213 -6.10 5.51 -13.24
CA ALA A 213 -5.47 6.29 -12.19
C ALA A 213 -6.50 6.87 -11.24
N LYS A 214 -7.52 7.54 -11.79
CA LYS A 214 -8.65 8.08 -11.03
C LYS A 214 -9.37 7.00 -10.25
N LYS A 215 -9.72 5.88 -10.89
CA LYS A 215 -10.44 4.76 -10.25
C LYS A 215 -9.64 4.16 -9.09
N PHE A 216 -8.34 3.98 -9.26
CA PHE A 216 -7.45 3.49 -8.20
C PHE A 216 -7.42 4.46 -7.02
N TRP A 217 -7.22 5.74 -7.28
CA TRP A 217 -7.16 6.71 -6.18
C TRP A 217 -8.51 6.92 -5.50
N GLU A 218 -9.63 6.87 -6.23
CA GLU A 218 -10.96 6.85 -5.64
C GLU A 218 -11.14 5.64 -4.72
N LEU A 219 -10.67 4.44 -5.11
CA LEU A 219 -10.68 3.26 -4.24
C LEU A 219 -9.80 3.45 -3.01
N CYS A 220 -8.58 3.95 -3.19
CA CYS A 220 -7.65 4.22 -2.10
C CYS A 220 -8.21 5.23 -1.09
N GLN A 221 -8.85 6.31 -1.55
CA GLN A 221 -9.53 7.27 -0.67
C GLN A 221 -10.74 6.67 0.02
N LYS A 222 -11.60 5.99 -0.75
CA LYS A 222 -12.84 5.35 -0.30
C LYS A 222 -12.60 4.30 0.78
N PHE A 223 -11.42 3.70 0.79
CA PHE A 223 -10.95 2.80 1.84
C PHE A 223 -9.71 3.31 2.57
N SER A 224 -9.46 4.61 2.58
CA SER A 224 -8.45 5.28 3.40
C SER A 224 -7.07 4.62 3.45
N VAL A 225 -6.60 4.09 2.32
CA VAL A 225 -5.28 3.44 2.19
C VAL A 225 -4.21 4.38 2.76
N SER A 226 -3.37 3.85 3.65
CA SER A 226 -2.44 4.67 4.45
C SER A 226 -1.17 5.01 3.68
N ALA A 227 -0.67 4.08 2.86
CA ALA A 227 0.42 4.33 1.92
C ALA A 227 0.41 3.34 0.76
N VAL A 228 1.04 3.76 -0.34
CA VAL A 228 1.29 2.92 -1.52
C VAL A 228 2.79 2.79 -1.75
N PHE A 229 3.27 1.58 -1.94
CA PHE A 229 4.66 1.24 -2.26
C PHE A 229 4.75 0.75 -3.70
N CYS A 230 5.77 1.21 -4.43
CA CYS A 230 5.94 0.88 -5.84
C CYS A 230 7.39 0.63 -6.28
N GLY A 231 7.53 0.18 -7.53
CA GLY A 231 8.81 -0.07 -8.19
C GLY A 231 8.92 0.66 -9.53
N HIS A 232 9.50 0.01 -10.53
CA HIS A 232 9.42 0.33 -11.96
C HIS A 232 10.20 1.58 -12.43
N ASP A 233 10.31 2.66 -11.64
CA ASP A 233 11.07 3.86 -12.03
C ASP A 233 12.58 3.69 -11.80
N HIS A 234 13.31 3.42 -12.87
CA HIS A 234 14.78 3.35 -12.90
C HIS A 234 15.42 4.61 -13.50
N ALA A 235 14.62 5.45 -14.16
CA ALA A 235 15.11 6.43 -15.13
C ALA A 235 15.88 7.60 -14.51
N HIS A 236 15.91 7.70 -13.17
CA HIS A 236 16.54 8.80 -12.46
C HIS A 236 17.44 8.36 -11.30
N GLY A 237 18.00 7.14 -11.34
CA GLY A 237 19.16 6.70 -10.54
C GLY A 237 19.10 6.79 -9.01
N ASP A 238 18.01 7.28 -8.42
CA ASP A 238 17.97 7.67 -7.01
C ASP A 238 16.56 7.81 -6.40
N LYS A 239 15.49 7.47 -7.13
CA LYS A 239 14.12 7.68 -6.63
C LYS A 239 13.67 6.59 -5.64
N THR A 240 14.53 6.21 -4.70
CA THR A 240 14.07 5.43 -3.54
C THR A 240 13.47 6.40 -2.53
N GLY A 241 12.36 6.04 -1.87
CA GLY A 241 11.69 6.90 -0.90
C GLY A 241 10.48 7.64 -1.47
N PHE A 242 10.16 8.81 -0.92
CA PHE A 242 8.91 9.51 -1.23
C PHE A 242 8.80 9.87 -2.72
N TYR A 243 7.67 9.52 -3.32
CA TYR A 243 7.46 9.61 -4.76
C TYR A 243 6.34 10.59 -5.13
N THR A 244 6.70 11.63 -5.88
CA THR A 244 5.76 12.49 -6.60
C THR A 244 5.80 12.16 -8.09
N SER A 245 4.62 12.03 -8.70
CA SER A 245 4.54 11.77 -10.14
C SER A 245 4.51 13.10 -10.88
N PRO A 246 5.24 13.24 -12.00
CA PRO A 246 5.03 14.37 -12.90
C PRO A 246 3.64 14.34 -13.54
N ASN A 247 2.96 13.19 -13.55
CA ASN A 247 1.57 13.09 -13.99
C ASN A 247 0.62 13.43 -12.80
N PRO A 248 -0.14 14.54 -12.86
CA PRO A 248 -1.01 14.96 -11.75
C PRO A 248 -2.08 13.93 -11.37
N CYS A 249 -2.58 13.12 -12.31
CA CYS A 249 -3.57 12.09 -12.01
C CYS A 249 -2.99 10.95 -11.15
N MET A 250 -1.67 10.83 -11.10
CA MET A 250 -0.93 9.86 -10.28
C MET A 250 -0.49 10.42 -8.92
N ASN A 251 -0.88 11.65 -8.56
CA ASN A 251 -0.48 12.28 -7.29
C ASN A 251 -1.31 11.89 -6.07
N GLY A 252 -2.29 11.01 -6.24
CA GLY A 252 -2.85 10.21 -5.15
C GLY A 252 -3.52 10.98 -4.03
N HIS A 253 -3.97 12.21 -4.30
CA HIS A 253 -4.80 13.02 -3.41
C HIS A 253 -4.32 13.05 -1.94
N GLY A 254 -3.01 13.19 -1.74
CA GLY A 254 -2.42 13.28 -0.39
C GLY A 254 -2.08 11.94 0.27
N ILE A 255 -2.35 10.80 -0.37
CA ILE A 255 -1.89 9.48 0.11
C ILE A 255 -0.38 9.36 -0.14
N PRO A 256 0.44 9.09 0.90
CA PRO A 256 1.89 8.88 0.75
C PRO A 256 2.20 7.74 -0.23
N LYS A 257 3.19 7.98 -1.08
CA LYS A 257 3.69 7.00 -2.06
C LYS A 257 5.19 6.87 -1.91
N PHE A 258 5.68 5.65 -2.00
CA PHE A 258 7.10 5.35 -1.87
C PHE A 258 7.55 4.44 -2.99
N ASN A 259 8.62 4.83 -3.68
CA ASN A 259 9.31 3.90 -4.57
C ASN A 259 10.36 3.13 -3.74
N CYS A 260 10.30 1.81 -3.84
CA CYS A 260 11.05 0.85 -3.03
C CYS A 260 12.51 0.73 -3.44
N GLY A 261 12.96 1.48 -4.45
CA GLY A 261 14.32 1.39 -4.96
C GLY A 261 14.51 0.23 -5.92
N SER A 262 15.76 -0.07 -6.23
CA SER A 262 16.11 -1.13 -7.18
C SER A 262 17.43 -1.78 -6.76
N ALA A 263 17.53 -3.09 -6.99
CA ALA A 263 18.75 -3.83 -6.73
C ALA A 263 19.94 -3.30 -7.56
N ASP A 264 19.68 -2.73 -8.75
CA ASP A 264 20.72 -2.12 -9.60
C ASP A 264 21.45 -0.96 -8.90
N TRP A 265 20.76 -0.31 -7.96
CA TRP A 265 21.25 0.82 -7.16
C TRP A 265 21.55 0.46 -5.71
N ASN A 266 21.37 -0.80 -5.32
CA ASN A 266 21.56 -1.28 -3.95
C ASN A 266 20.79 -0.47 -2.90
N LYS A 267 19.58 -0.01 -3.26
CA LYS A 267 18.72 0.82 -2.40
C LYS A 267 17.38 0.14 -2.17
N TYR A 268 16.91 0.22 -0.94
CA TYR A 268 15.61 -0.31 -0.54
C TYR A 268 15.02 0.45 0.63
N LEU A 269 13.76 0.17 0.95
CA LEU A 269 13.07 0.74 2.09
C LEU A 269 12.95 -0.27 3.21
N TYR A 270 12.97 0.24 4.43
CA TYR A 270 12.42 -0.49 5.56
C TYR A 270 11.42 0.39 6.28
N ALA A 271 10.38 -0.24 6.81
CA ALA A 271 9.34 0.46 7.54
C ALA A 271 8.94 -0.31 8.80
N TRP A 272 8.78 0.42 9.90
CA TRP A 272 8.34 -0.14 11.17
C TRP A 272 7.16 0.63 11.73
N VAL A 273 6.37 -0.03 12.55
CA VAL A 273 5.15 0.56 13.12
C VAL A 273 5.30 0.82 14.60
N GLU A 274 5.11 2.09 14.96
CA GLU A 274 4.99 2.55 16.34
C GLU A 274 3.53 2.69 16.69
N GLN A 275 3.07 1.86 17.63
CA GLN A 275 1.70 1.93 18.13
C GLN A 275 1.58 3.03 19.19
N GLY A 276 0.72 4.01 18.94
CA GLY A 276 0.46 5.12 19.86
C GLY A 276 1.65 6.02 20.18
N GLY A 277 2.67 6.06 19.31
CA GLY A 277 3.90 6.84 19.51
C GLY A 277 3.76 8.33 19.15
N SER A 278 2.85 8.68 18.25
CA SER A 278 2.56 10.06 17.86
C SER A 278 1.20 10.47 18.42
N ILE A 279 1.10 11.67 18.99
CA ILE A 279 -0.19 12.22 19.42
C ILE A 279 -0.68 13.12 18.28
N SER A 280 -1.93 12.97 17.83
CA SER A 280 -2.54 13.94 16.92
C SER A 280 -2.49 15.35 17.55
N PRO A 281 -2.60 16.44 16.77
CA PRO A 281 -2.78 17.78 17.33
C PRO A 281 -3.90 17.87 18.39
N ASP A 282 -4.84 16.92 18.34
CA ASP A 282 -6.06 16.79 19.14
C ASP A 282 -5.92 15.82 20.33
N GLY A 283 -4.74 15.24 20.59
CA GLY A 283 -4.50 14.43 21.79
C GLY A 283 -4.69 12.92 21.64
N TYR A 284 -4.93 12.38 20.45
CA TYR A 284 -5.12 10.94 20.25
C TYR A 284 -3.82 10.21 19.87
N PRO A 285 -3.50 9.06 20.50
CA PRO A 285 -2.39 8.22 20.07
C PRO A 285 -2.67 7.67 18.66
N LEU A 286 -1.87 8.10 17.70
CA LEU A 286 -1.85 7.62 16.33
C LEU A 286 -0.83 6.49 16.21
N ASP A 287 -1.23 5.45 15.50
CA ASP A 287 -0.29 4.49 14.95
C ASP A 287 0.44 5.16 13.78
N THR A 288 1.77 5.12 13.83
CA THR A 288 2.62 5.70 12.79
C THR A 288 3.49 4.61 12.20
N MET A 289 3.50 4.51 10.87
CA MET A 289 4.53 3.76 10.15
C MET A 289 5.66 4.72 9.80
N ASN A 290 6.84 4.43 10.31
CA ASN A 290 8.07 5.15 9.97
C ASN A 290 8.71 4.45 8.78
N VAL A 291 9.12 5.21 7.77
CA VAL A 291 9.78 4.69 6.55
C VAL A 291 11.15 5.34 6.41
N LYS A 292 12.16 4.53 6.12
CA LYS A 292 13.55 4.96 5.88
C LYS A 292 14.16 4.28 4.67
N ILE A 293 15.09 4.97 4.03
CA ILE A 293 15.92 4.41 2.96
C ILE A 293 17.16 3.75 3.56
N ILE A 294 17.49 2.57 3.03
CA ILE A 294 18.82 2.00 3.11
C ILE A 294 19.53 2.19 1.78
N ASP A 295 20.73 2.76 1.85
CA ASP A 295 21.68 2.81 0.73
C ASP A 295 22.87 1.90 1.04
N SER A 296 23.02 0.84 0.26
CA SER A 296 24.12 -0.13 0.35
C SER A 296 25.07 -0.09 -0.84
N SER A 297 25.00 0.94 -1.68
CA SER A 297 25.78 1.08 -2.92
C SER A 297 27.30 1.05 -2.71
N ASN A 298 27.79 1.51 -1.55
CA ASN A 298 29.22 1.52 -1.21
C ASN A 298 29.69 0.26 -0.46
N GLY A 299 28.87 -0.80 -0.43
CA GLY A 299 29.19 -2.03 0.31
C GLY A 299 29.02 -1.93 1.83
N THR A 300 28.55 -0.78 2.33
CA THR A 300 28.16 -0.54 3.72
C THR A 300 26.68 -0.19 3.76
N CYS A 301 25.92 -0.79 4.67
CA CYS A 301 24.51 -0.45 4.88
C CYS A 301 24.38 0.91 5.58
N ASN A 302 24.06 1.95 4.83
CA ASN A 302 23.83 3.29 5.36
C ASN A 302 22.32 3.56 5.46
N ILE A 303 21.85 3.83 6.67
CA ILE A 303 20.51 4.36 6.90
C ILE A 303 20.55 5.86 6.58
N LEU A 304 19.79 6.30 5.58
CA LEU A 304 19.71 7.71 5.25
C LEU A 304 18.94 8.48 6.34
N PRO A 305 19.25 9.77 6.56
CA PRO A 305 18.70 10.55 7.66
C PRO A 305 17.20 10.85 7.51
N ASP A 306 16.68 10.81 6.29
CA ASP A 306 15.27 11.11 6.02
C ASP A 306 14.36 10.02 6.60
N VAL A 307 13.39 10.46 7.41
CA VAL A 307 12.33 9.63 7.97
C VAL A 307 11.00 10.19 7.51
N TRP A 308 10.20 9.36 6.85
CA TRP A 308 8.82 9.70 6.55
C TRP A 308 7.88 9.06 7.56
N PHE A 309 6.92 9.85 8.02
CA PHE A 309 5.89 9.42 8.95
C PHE A 309 4.60 9.22 8.18
N VAL A 310 4.11 7.98 8.17
CA VAL A 310 2.84 7.59 7.57
C VAL A 310 1.84 7.38 8.69
N ARG A 311 0.78 8.19 8.71
CA ARG A 311 -0.34 7.95 9.62
C ARG A 311 -1.09 6.70 9.18
N LEU A 312 -1.22 5.73 10.08
CA LEU A 312 -1.98 4.52 9.83
C LEU A 312 -3.47 4.78 10.09
N LEU A 313 -4.18 5.08 9.01
CA LEU A 313 -5.60 5.41 9.04
C LEU A 313 -6.43 4.17 9.40
N ARG A 314 -7.26 4.29 10.45
CA ARG A 314 -8.24 3.29 10.87
C ARG A 314 -9.66 3.73 10.49
N PRO A 315 -10.64 2.83 10.32
CA PRO A 315 -11.92 3.08 9.64
C PRO A 315 -12.90 4.05 10.32
N SER A 316 -12.46 4.75 11.34
CA SER A 316 -13.31 5.35 12.35
C SER A 316 -12.89 6.78 12.64
N GLU A 317 -12.56 7.60 11.63
CA GLU A 317 -12.21 9.00 11.83
C GLU A 317 -12.98 9.93 10.88
N VAL A 318 -13.67 10.93 11.44
CA VAL A 318 -14.19 12.07 10.67
C VAL A 318 -13.16 13.19 10.74
N PHE A 319 -12.56 13.49 9.61
CA PHE A 319 -11.58 14.57 9.47
C PHE A 319 -12.23 15.88 9.09
N ILE A 320 -11.76 16.95 9.71
CA ILE A 320 -12.21 18.31 9.47
C ILE A 320 -10.99 19.22 9.32
N GLU A 321 -11.01 20.03 8.28
CA GLU A 321 -10.05 21.13 8.09
C GLU A 321 -10.76 22.47 8.31
N ASN A 322 -10.19 23.33 9.17
CA ASN A 322 -10.66 24.69 9.33
C ASN A 322 -9.91 25.63 8.37
N SER A 323 -10.36 25.69 7.12
CA SER A 323 -9.84 26.65 6.14
C SER A 323 -10.40 28.08 6.31
N GLY A 324 -11.25 28.31 7.33
CA GLY A 324 -11.77 29.64 7.68
C GLY A 324 -10.72 30.52 8.35
N ASP A 325 -10.95 31.83 8.38
CA ASP A 325 -10.09 32.82 9.04
C ASP A 325 -10.42 33.05 10.53
N PHE A 326 -11.27 32.20 11.11
CA PHE A 326 -11.77 32.28 12.48
C PHE A 326 -11.48 31.00 13.28
N VAL A 327 -11.59 31.10 14.61
CA VAL A 327 -11.60 29.92 15.48
C VAL A 327 -12.97 29.26 15.39
N ALA A 328 -12.97 27.98 15.05
CA ALA A 328 -14.19 27.17 14.90
C ALA A 328 -14.31 26.15 16.02
N LYS A 329 -15.52 25.80 16.41
CA LYS A 329 -15.83 24.65 17.25
C LYS A 329 -16.63 23.67 16.44
N TYR A 330 -16.09 22.47 16.28
CA TYR A 330 -16.78 21.37 15.61
C TYR A 330 -17.39 20.48 16.67
N ILE A 331 -18.62 20.05 16.44
CA ILE A 331 -19.36 19.15 17.30
C ILE A 331 -19.89 18.02 16.43
N ILE A 332 -19.41 16.81 16.66
CA ILE A 332 -19.97 15.63 16.03
C ILE A 332 -20.90 14.92 17.01
N SER A 333 -22.03 14.46 16.51
CA SER A 333 -22.93 13.60 17.27
C SER A 333 -23.33 12.39 16.45
N PHE A 334 -23.47 11.25 17.12
CA PHE A 334 -23.79 9.97 16.51
C PHE A 334 -24.47 9.06 17.53
N TYR A 335 -25.08 7.97 17.09
CA TYR A 335 -25.61 6.92 17.96
C TYR A 335 -24.72 5.69 17.90
N TRP A 336 -24.35 5.16 19.07
CA TRP A 336 -23.55 3.94 19.20
C TRP A 336 -24.06 3.08 20.35
N GLY A 337 -24.28 1.79 20.10
CA GLY A 337 -24.88 0.88 21.08
C GLY A 337 -26.24 1.36 21.61
N GLY A 338 -27.04 2.02 20.76
CA GLY A 338 -28.32 2.64 21.11
C GLY A 338 -28.24 3.97 21.88
N ASN A 339 -27.05 4.44 22.22
CA ASN A 339 -26.84 5.68 22.97
C ASN A 339 -26.34 6.81 22.07
N LYS A 340 -26.87 8.02 22.27
CA LYS A 340 -26.33 9.21 21.61
C LYS A 340 -24.98 9.59 22.23
N LYS A 341 -23.98 9.78 21.40
CA LYS A 341 -22.64 10.29 21.70
C LYS A 341 -22.48 11.67 21.09
N LEU A 342 -21.65 12.49 21.74
CA LEU A 342 -21.35 13.85 21.32
C LEU A 342 -19.90 14.14 21.68
N GLU A 343 -19.12 14.55 20.69
CA GLU A 343 -17.72 14.96 20.83
C GLU A 343 -17.58 16.36 20.25
N SER A 344 -16.64 17.15 20.79
CA SER A 344 -16.43 18.50 20.30
C SER A 344 -14.98 18.92 20.41
N GLU A 345 -14.53 19.72 19.46
CA GLU A 345 -13.18 20.23 19.39
C GLU A 345 -13.14 21.68 18.88
N GLU A 346 -12.28 22.49 19.50
CA GLU A 346 -12.02 23.86 19.08
C GLU A 346 -10.75 23.91 18.24
N GLN A 347 -10.85 24.53 17.08
CA GLN A 347 -9.86 24.54 16.02
C GLN A 347 -9.41 25.96 15.75
N ALA A 348 -8.09 26.17 15.80
CA ALA A 348 -7.49 27.42 15.37
C ALA A 348 -7.65 27.61 13.86
N ARG A 349 -7.27 28.79 13.37
CA ARG A 349 -7.23 29.06 11.93
C ARG A 349 -6.23 28.12 11.24
N GLY A 350 -6.65 27.46 10.17
CA GLY A 350 -5.79 26.61 9.35
C GLY A 350 -5.40 25.27 10.01
N SER A 351 -6.05 24.89 11.11
CA SER A 351 -5.82 23.59 11.75
C SER A 351 -6.70 22.49 11.16
N THR A 352 -6.40 21.25 11.53
CA THR A 352 -7.21 20.06 11.23
C THR A 352 -7.53 19.32 12.53
N CYS A 353 -8.68 18.66 12.61
CA CYS A 353 -8.96 17.66 13.64
C CYS A 353 -9.58 16.38 13.10
N GLY A 354 -9.50 15.31 13.91
CA GLY A 354 -10.17 14.05 13.68
C GLY A 354 -11.06 13.62 14.86
N PHE A 355 -12.31 13.24 14.58
CA PHE A 355 -13.19 12.60 15.56
C PHE A 355 -13.22 11.10 15.38
N ALA A 356 -12.97 10.33 16.45
CA ALA A 356 -13.01 8.88 16.39
C ALA A 356 -14.47 8.37 16.40
N ILE A 357 -14.95 7.79 15.32
CA ILE A 357 -16.33 7.33 15.15
C ILE A 357 -16.40 5.81 14.99
N PRO A 358 -17.03 5.06 15.92
CA PRO A 358 -17.22 3.62 15.79
C PRO A 358 -17.85 3.20 14.45
N ASP A 359 -17.42 2.07 13.90
CA ASP A 359 -17.81 1.59 12.56
C ASP A 359 -19.32 1.33 12.40
N ASP A 360 -20.03 1.05 13.50
CA ASP A 360 -21.47 0.82 13.56
C ASP A 360 -22.25 2.06 14.06
N ALA A 361 -21.60 3.21 14.16
CA ALA A 361 -22.24 4.46 14.54
C ALA A 361 -23.26 4.88 13.48
N THR A 362 -24.44 5.32 13.93
CA THR A 362 -25.53 5.76 13.06
C THR A 362 -25.90 7.21 13.31
N ASN A 363 -26.61 7.83 12.36
CA ASN A 363 -27.08 9.21 12.46
C ASN A 363 -25.96 10.20 12.80
N LEU A 364 -24.82 10.09 12.09
CA LEU A 364 -23.74 11.06 12.21
C LEU A 364 -24.23 12.44 11.77
N HIS A 365 -23.96 13.41 12.62
CA HIS A 365 -24.35 14.79 12.41
C HIS A 365 -23.22 15.70 12.87
N LEU A 366 -22.76 16.57 11.97
CA LEU A 366 -21.70 17.53 12.22
C LEU A 366 -22.29 18.94 12.33
N ARG A 367 -21.94 19.62 13.42
CA ARG A 367 -22.19 21.05 13.61
C ARG A 367 -20.87 21.79 13.68
N MET A 368 -20.84 22.98 13.08
CA MET A 368 -19.74 23.93 13.18
C MET A 368 -20.26 25.23 13.77
N MET A 369 -19.54 25.76 14.75
CA MET A 369 -19.77 27.06 15.35
C MET A 369 -18.54 27.95 15.17
N CYS A 370 -18.71 29.25 14.98
CA CYS A 370 -17.60 30.21 15.09
C CYS A 370 -17.65 30.99 16.39
N LYS A 371 -16.47 31.42 16.86
CA LYS A 371 -16.32 32.27 18.05
C LYS A 371 -16.52 33.74 17.68
N GLY A 372 -17.60 34.35 18.15
CA GLY A 372 -17.79 35.81 18.14
C GLY A 372 -17.11 36.49 19.34
N SER A 373 -17.47 37.75 19.61
CA SER A 373 -16.93 38.53 20.74
C SER A 373 -17.15 37.85 22.10
N ASP A 374 -18.34 37.30 22.36
CA ASP A 374 -18.67 36.63 23.63
C ASP A 374 -19.52 35.36 23.50
N THR A 375 -19.86 34.92 22.28
CA THR A 375 -20.75 33.77 22.05
C THR A 375 -20.34 32.93 20.85
N TRP A 376 -20.59 31.62 20.95
CA TRP A 376 -20.48 30.70 19.81
C TRP A 376 -21.75 30.76 18.98
N LYS A 377 -21.61 30.90 17.66
CA LYS A 377 -22.74 30.93 16.72
C LYS A 377 -22.65 29.79 15.73
N ASP A 378 -23.74 29.07 15.52
CA ASP A 378 -23.82 28.02 14.49
C ASP A 378 -23.66 28.63 13.10
N ILE A 379 -22.78 28.03 12.31
CA ILE A 379 -22.53 28.42 10.92
C ILE A 379 -22.72 27.26 9.94
N MET A 380 -22.70 26.01 10.43
CA MET A 380 -23.05 24.84 9.65
C MET A 380 -23.69 23.79 10.54
N SER A 381 -24.65 23.07 9.97
CA SER A 381 -25.28 21.89 10.57
C SER A 381 -25.59 20.93 9.43
N GLN A 382 -25.01 19.74 9.45
CA GLN A 382 -25.08 18.81 8.35
C GLN A 382 -25.17 17.36 8.84
N ASP A 383 -26.20 16.65 8.36
CA ASP A 383 -26.25 15.19 8.46
C ASP A 383 -25.23 14.58 7.51
N ILE A 384 -24.37 13.71 8.03
CA ILE A 384 -23.44 12.94 7.23
C ILE A 384 -24.21 11.70 6.76
N LYS A 385 -24.74 11.76 5.53
CA LYS A 385 -25.66 10.73 5.01
C LYS A 385 -24.97 9.37 4.78
N ASN A 386 -25.63 8.35 5.34
CA ASN A 386 -25.55 6.90 5.11
C ASN A 386 -24.26 6.14 5.52
N PRO A 387 -24.21 5.58 6.75
CA PRO A 387 -23.05 4.97 7.40
C PRO A 387 -22.88 3.45 7.16
N ASN A 388 -23.25 2.92 5.99
CA ASN A 388 -23.02 1.49 5.69
C ASN A 388 -21.61 1.20 5.12
N GLY A 389 -20.59 1.72 5.81
CA GLY A 389 -19.28 1.08 5.87
C GLY A 389 -18.14 1.67 5.05
N ARG A 390 -17.94 2.99 4.98
CA ARG A 390 -16.70 3.63 4.46
C ARG A 390 -16.44 4.98 5.13
N MET A 391 -15.18 5.24 5.47
CA MET A 391 -14.74 6.53 6.03
C MET A 391 -15.02 7.71 5.11
N TYR A 392 -15.25 8.84 5.76
CA TYR A 392 -15.57 10.12 5.18
C TYR A 392 -14.35 11.03 5.21
N TYR A 393 -13.75 11.31 4.05
CA TYR A 393 -13.02 12.57 3.87
C TYR A 393 -14.07 13.66 3.62
N TYR A 394 -14.56 14.30 4.69
CA TYR A 394 -15.53 15.38 4.58
C TYR A 394 -14.79 16.71 4.54
N HIS A 395 -14.37 17.11 3.34
CA HIS A 395 -13.76 18.42 3.12
C HIS A 395 -14.85 19.50 3.14
N VAL A 396 -15.05 20.14 4.30
CA VAL A 396 -15.89 21.34 4.38
C VAL A 396 -15.05 22.53 3.93
N THR A 397 -14.86 22.68 2.61
CA THR A 397 -14.46 23.97 2.04
C THR A 397 -15.66 24.90 2.05
N GLY A 398 -15.87 25.55 3.19
CA GLY A 398 -16.61 26.77 3.23
C GLY A 398 -15.62 27.93 3.16
N THR A 399 -15.49 28.58 2.00
CA THR A 399 -15.04 29.98 1.99
C THR A 399 -16.20 30.80 2.57
N PHE A 400 -16.39 30.71 3.88
CA PHE A 400 -17.26 31.63 4.58
C PHE A 400 -16.47 32.92 4.73
N SER A 401 -16.47 33.75 3.69
CA SER A 401 -16.30 35.18 3.91
C SER A 401 -17.42 35.56 4.86
N ALA A 402 -17.08 35.84 6.12
CA ALA A 402 -18.06 36.27 7.10
C ALA A 402 -18.84 37.44 6.47
N PRO A 403 -20.11 37.27 6.08
CA PRO A 403 -20.82 38.35 5.43
C PRO A 403 -21.07 39.39 6.50
N TYR A 404 -20.30 40.48 6.45
CA TYR A 404 -20.48 41.70 7.24
C TYR A 404 -20.67 41.49 8.75
N TRP A 405 -19.57 41.40 9.49
CA TRP A 405 -19.58 41.75 10.91
C TRP A 405 -18.87 43.08 11.07
N ASN A 406 -19.64 44.15 10.91
CA ASN A 406 -19.22 45.46 11.41
C ASN A 406 -18.96 45.33 12.91
N LEU A 407 -17.79 45.79 13.32
CA LEU A 407 -17.48 46.14 14.70
C LEU A 407 -18.49 47.20 15.16
N GLU A 408 -19.42 46.80 16.03
CA GLU A 408 -19.98 47.65 17.08
C GLU A 408 -19.78 46.96 18.44
#